data_AF-A0A158AVX0-F1
#
_entry.id   AF-A0A158AVX0-F1
#
_cell.length_a   1.000
_cell.length_b   1.000
_cell.length_c   1.000
_cell.angle_alpha   90.00
_cell.angle_beta   90.00
_cell.angle_gamma   90.00
#
_symmetry.space_group_name_H-M   'P 1'
#
loop_
_entity.id
_entity.type
_entity.pdbx_description
1 polymer ?
#
loop_
_entity_poly.entity_id
_entity_poly.type
_entity_poly.pdbx_seq_one_letter_code
_entity_poly.pdbx_strand_id
1 'polypeptide(L)'
;MLGRFTQMLPNNWRLYVENVKDSYHASILHLFFTTFQLNKLSQRGGIIVDASGGHHVSYSPVNHVAEIAKQTAADDYAEQKIRSESGHSLEDASILAGADEFGDGITLQILSVFPGFVLQQIQNAIAVRQILPHGVRQTELNWTYLGFEDDTPELREMRLLQSNLVGPAAYVSMEDGCVGGFVQRGINGASDARSMVEMGGEGTTSSVSRVTEASIRGFWKAYRNAMGYWR
;
A
#
# COMPACT_ATOMS: atom_id res chain seq x y z
N MET A 1 6.11 -15.69 14.30
CA MET A 1 4.97 -15.62 13.36
C MET A 1 3.71 -15.34 14.15
N LEU A 2 2.93 -14.31 13.77
CA LEU A 2 1.72 -13.88 14.48
C LEU A 2 0.44 -14.45 13.87
N GLY A 3 0.40 -14.66 12.55
CA GLY A 3 -0.78 -15.22 11.88
C GLY A 3 -0.54 -15.47 10.39
N ARG A 4 -1.39 -16.31 9.79
CA ARG A 4 -1.41 -16.58 8.34
C ARG A 4 -2.84 -16.71 7.86
N PHE A 5 -3.10 -16.24 6.65
CA PHE A 5 -4.38 -16.44 5.98
C PHE A 5 -4.22 -16.31 4.47
N THR A 6 -5.20 -16.85 3.75
CA THR A 6 -5.27 -16.83 2.29
C THR A 6 -6.50 -16.04 1.85
N GLN A 7 -6.33 -15.21 0.82
CA GLN A 7 -7.40 -14.42 0.23
C GLN A 7 -7.46 -14.71 -1.27
N MET A 8 -8.66 -15.03 -1.77
CA MET A 8 -8.91 -15.12 -3.20
C MET A 8 -9.43 -13.80 -3.73
N LEU A 9 -8.75 -13.24 -4.72
CA LEU A 9 -9.15 -12.01 -5.39
C LEU A 9 -9.72 -12.30 -6.79
N PRO A 10 -10.82 -11.63 -7.18
CA PRO A 10 -11.49 -11.85 -8.47
C PRO A 10 -10.85 -11.04 -9.62
N ASN A 11 -9.52 -11.01 -9.69
CA ASN A 11 -8.77 -10.28 -10.71
C ASN A 11 -7.48 -10.99 -11.12
N ASN A 12 -6.92 -10.58 -12.25
CA ASN A 12 -5.59 -10.99 -12.68
C ASN A 12 -4.52 -10.51 -11.69
N TRP A 13 -3.50 -11.35 -11.45
CA TRP A 13 -2.41 -11.04 -10.51
C TRP A 13 -1.65 -9.77 -10.85
N ARG A 14 -1.54 -9.44 -12.14
CA ARG A 14 -0.87 -8.22 -12.60
C ARG A 14 -1.56 -6.96 -12.07
N LEU A 15 -2.89 -6.95 -12.01
CA LEU A 15 -3.66 -5.84 -11.45
C LEU A 15 -3.36 -5.63 -9.96
N TYR A 16 -3.15 -6.72 -9.22
CA TYR A 16 -2.77 -6.60 -7.81
C TYR A 16 -1.32 -6.13 -7.64
N VAL A 17 -0.39 -6.59 -8.50
CA VAL A 17 0.99 -6.08 -8.50
C VAL A 17 1.05 -4.59 -8.87
N GLU A 18 0.22 -4.13 -9.80
CA GLU A 18 0.07 -2.70 -10.10
C GLU A 18 -0.41 -1.92 -8.88
N ASN A 19 -1.45 -2.38 -8.18
CA ASN A 19 -1.93 -1.76 -6.93
C ASN A 19 -0.85 -1.68 -5.85
N VAL A 20 -0.04 -2.74 -5.66
CA VAL A 20 1.08 -2.73 -4.71
C VAL A 20 2.13 -1.67 -5.07
N LYS A 21 2.29 -1.36 -6.35
CA LYS A 21 3.26 -0.38 -6.86
C LYS A 21 2.67 1.02 -7.02
N ASP A 22 1.36 1.16 -6.94
CA ASP A 22 0.64 2.43 -6.95
C ASP A 22 0.70 3.06 -5.54
N SER A 23 1.54 4.08 -5.36
CA SER A 23 1.66 4.76 -4.07
C SER A 23 0.62 5.87 -3.83
N TYR A 24 -0.14 6.28 -4.85
CA TYR A 24 -1.08 7.41 -4.73
C TYR A 24 -2.52 6.96 -4.49
N HIS A 25 -2.91 5.72 -4.81
CA HIS A 25 -4.27 5.26 -4.51
C HIS A 25 -4.57 5.29 -3.00
N ALA A 26 -3.57 5.04 -2.15
CA ALA A 26 -3.76 4.87 -0.72
C ALA A 26 -4.43 6.08 -0.03
N SER A 27 -4.25 7.27 -0.59
CA SER A 27 -4.84 8.53 -0.14
C SER A 27 -6.18 8.90 -0.76
N ILE A 28 -6.57 8.21 -1.83
CA ILE A 28 -7.80 8.48 -2.59
C ILE A 28 -8.84 7.38 -2.30
N LEU A 29 -8.36 6.14 -2.14
CA LEU A 29 -9.17 4.96 -1.89
C LEU A 29 -9.44 4.79 -0.39
N HIS A 30 -8.40 4.74 0.44
CA HIS A 30 -8.53 4.30 1.83
C HIS A 30 -9.11 5.36 2.76
N LEU A 31 -10.42 5.28 2.98
CA LEU A 31 -11.13 6.18 3.87
C LEU A 31 -10.61 6.09 5.31
N PHE A 32 -10.21 4.91 5.79
CA PHE A 32 -9.67 4.76 7.15
C PHE A 32 -8.38 5.57 7.34
N PHE A 33 -7.46 5.48 6.39
CA PHE A 33 -6.20 6.23 6.44
C PHE A 33 -6.41 7.74 6.37
N THR A 34 -7.34 8.21 5.55
CA THR A 34 -7.63 9.65 5.45
C THR A 34 -8.39 10.17 6.67
N THR A 35 -9.33 9.40 7.20
CA THR A 35 -10.13 9.75 8.39
C THR A 35 -9.27 9.86 9.65
N PHE A 36 -8.40 8.87 9.89
CA PHE A 36 -7.56 8.82 11.10
C PHE A 36 -6.13 9.30 10.86
N GLN A 37 -5.89 9.97 9.73
CA GLN A 37 -4.65 10.68 9.42
C GLN A 37 -3.37 9.83 9.42
N LEU A 38 -3.50 8.52 9.17
CA LEU A 38 -2.37 7.58 9.12
C LEU A 38 -1.56 7.69 7.82
N ASN A 39 -2.12 8.28 6.76
CA ASN A 39 -1.44 8.52 5.50
C ASN A 39 -2.02 9.76 4.78
N LYS A 40 -1.17 10.74 4.45
CA LYS A 40 -1.53 11.96 3.69
C LYS A 40 -0.68 12.03 2.42
N LEU A 41 -1.24 12.40 1.26
CA LEU A 41 -0.47 12.58 0.00
C LEU A 41 0.69 13.57 0.13
N SER A 42 0.46 14.63 0.89
CA SER A 42 1.43 15.69 1.16
C SER A 42 2.52 15.28 2.14
N GLN A 43 2.41 14.12 2.80
CA GLN A 43 3.49 13.61 3.66
C GLN A 43 4.72 13.32 2.81
N ARG A 44 5.88 13.71 3.38
CA ARG A 44 7.20 13.34 2.87
C ARG A 44 7.25 11.83 2.67
N GLY A 45 8.00 11.41 1.68
CA GLY A 45 8.11 10.02 1.26
C GLY A 45 8.70 9.94 -0.13
N GLY A 46 8.59 8.77 -0.74
CA GLY A 46 9.05 8.57 -2.10
C GLY A 46 8.84 7.16 -2.58
N ILE A 47 9.25 6.94 -3.82
CA ILE A 47 9.38 5.63 -4.42
C ILE A 47 10.82 5.41 -4.86
N ILE A 48 11.33 4.21 -4.60
CA ILE A 48 12.61 3.73 -5.08
C ILE A 48 12.31 2.62 -6.07
N VAL A 49 12.85 2.73 -7.28
CA VAL A 49 12.70 1.74 -8.35
C VAL A 49 14.09 1.24 -8.71
N ASP A 50 14.26 -0.08 -8.76
CA ASP A 50 15.56 -0.65 -9.14
C ASP A 50 15.86 -0.44 -10.63
N ALA A 51 17.10 -0.70 -11.03
CA ALA A 51 17.54 -0.50 -12.41
C ALA A 51 16.76 -1.34 -13.44
N SER A 52 16.27 -2.53 -13.06
CA SER A 52 15.41 -3.35 -13.93
C SER A 52 13.98 -2.85 -14.05
N GLY A 53 13.52 -2.05 -13.08
CA GLY A 53 12.14 -1.60 -12.92
C GLY A 53 11.23 -2.61 -12.21
N GLY A 54 11.66 -3.85 -12.02
CA GLY A 54 10.83 -4.92 -11.45
C GLY A 54 10.61 -4.77 -9.93
N HIS A 55 11.60 -4.25 -9.22
CA HIS A 55 11.59 -4.12 -7.76
C HIS A 55 11.29 -2.68 -7.36
N HIS A 56 10.55 -2.51 -6.27
CA HIS A 56 10.09 -1.19 -5.82
C HIS A 56 9.96 -1.14 -4.31
N VAL A 57 10.30 0.02 -3.74
CA VAL A 57 9.94 0.42 -2.36
C VAL A 57 9.15 1.71 -2.42
N SER A 58 7.96 1.75 -1.84
CA SER A 58 7.32 3.01 -1.44
C SER A 58 7.48 3.19 0.06
N TYR A 59 7.73 4.42 0.49
CA TYR A 59 7.86 4.74 1.91
C TYR A 59 7.28 6.12 2.22
N SER A 60 6.75 6.27 3.43
CA SER A 60 6.31 7.55 3.96
C SER A 60 6.56 7.62 5.47
N PRO A 61 7.35 8.59 5.93
CA PRO A 61 7.40 8.94 7.34
C PRO A 61 6.18 9.73 7.78
N VAL A 62 5.69 9.40 8.99
CA VAL A 62 4.78 10.25 9.75
C VAL A 62 5.54 10.75 10.96
N ASN A 63 5.72 12.07 11.06
CA ASN A 63 6.36 12.65 12.22
C ASN A 63 5.33 12.78 13.35
N HIS A 64 5.21 11.74 14.18
CA HIS A 64 4.29 11.73 15.33
C HIS A 64 4.50 12.93 16.27
N VAL A 65 5.74 13.44 16.42
CA VAL A 65 6.04 14.61 17.25
C VAL A 65 5.47 15.91 16.64
N ALA A 66 5.54 16.07 15.32
CA ALA A 66 4.98 17.22 14.63
C ALA A 66 3.45 17.18 14.55
N GLU A 67 2.84 15.99 14.43
CA GLU A 67 1.38 15.84 14.39
C GLU A 67 0.75 16.04 15.79
N ILE A 68 1.40 15.60 16.87
CA ILE A 68 0.98 15.94 18.25
C ILE A 68 1.06 17.45 18.48
N ALA A 69 2.12 18.11 18.01
CA ALA A 69 2.24 19.58 18.08
C ALA A 69 1.21 20.32 17.20
N LYS A 70 0.80 19.73 16.07
CA LYS A 70 -0.25 20.26 15.18
C LYS A 70 -1.67 20.00 15.68
N GLN A 71 -1.92 18.99 16.52
CA GLN A 71 -3.22 18.81 17.17
C GLN A 71 -3.59 19.98 18.09
N THR A 72 -2.61 20.73 18.60
CA THR A 72 -2.81 22.02 19.28
C THR A 72 -3.06 23.22 18.36
N ALA A 73 -2.85 23.07 17.05
CA ALA A 73 -3.00 24.11 16.04
C ALA A 73 -3.83 23.59 14.86
N ALA A 74 -5.11 23.33 15.11
CA ALA A 74 -6.07 23.04 14.05
C ALA A 74 -6.22 24.27 13.15
N ASP A 75 -5.74 24.21 11.89
CA ASP A 75 -6.17 25.12 10.79
C ASP A 75 -5.67 24.72 9.38
N ASP A 76 -4.69 23.82 9.21
CA ASP A 76 -4.12 23.51 7.88
C ASP A 76 -5.01 22.68 6.92
N TYR A 77 -6.13 22.10 7.38
CA TYR A 77 -6.89 21.11 6.59
C TYR A 77 -8.10 21.69 5.84
N ALA A 78 -8.62 22.85 6.25
CA ALA A 78 -9.74 23.51 5.58
C ALA A 78 -9.44 23.87 4.10
N GLU A 79 -8.16 24.05 3.77
CA GLU A 79 -7.73 24.45 2.42
C GLU A 79 -7.68 23.30 1.40
N GLN A 80 -7.51 22.04 1.83
CA GLN A 80 -7.21 20.94 0.88
C GLN A 80 -8.44 20.29 0.25
N LYS A 81 -9.67 20.54 0.73
CA LYS A 81 -10.95 19.96 0.23
C LYS A 81 -10.96 18.43 0.04
N ILE A 82 -9.96 17.72 0.56
CA ILE A 82 -9.95 16.26 0.63
C ILE A 82 -10.88 15.90 1.80
N ARG A 83 -11.81 14.97 1.60
CA ARG A 83 -12.87 14.59 2.55
C ARG A 83 -12.33 14.06 3.90
N SER A 84 -11.83 14.91 4.78
CA SER A 84 -11.50 14.56 6.17
C SER A 84 -12.58 14.96 7.16
N GLU A 85 -13.61 15.67 6.72
CA GLU A 85 -14.75 16.02 7.56
C GLU A 85 -15.65 14.80 7.67
N SER A 86 -15.29 13.91 8.60
CA SER A 86 -16.25 12.97 9.12
C SER A 86 -16.20 13.07 10.64
N GLY A 87 -17.36 13.28 11.27
CA GLY A 87 -17.51 13.23 12.72
C GLY A 87 -17.41 11.79 13.26
N HIS A 88 -16.55 10.96 12.66
CA HIS A 88 -16.35 9.57 13.03
C HIS A 88 -15.20 9.48 14.03
N SER A 89 -15.46 8.79 15.13
CA SER A 89 -14.47 8.43 16.15
C SER A 89 -14.36 6.92 16.27
N LEU A 90 -13.20 6.44 16.71
CA LEU A 90 -13.03 5.04 17.12
C LEU A 90 -13.45 4.89 18.59
N GLU A 91 -14.20 3.83 18.88
CA GLU A 91 -14.44 3.41 20.27
C GLU A 91 -13.13 2.98 20.94
N ASP A 92 -12.21 2.39 20.17
CA ASP A 92 -10.87 2.03 20.62
C ASP A 92 -9.81 2.67 19.70
N ALA A 93 -9.17 3.72 20.21
CA ALA A 93 -8.13 4.45 19.49
C ALA A 93 -6.74 3.78 19.57
N SER A 94 -6.58 2.68 20.32
CA SER A 94 -5.29 2.01 20.50
C SER A 94 -4.71 1.46 19.18
N ILE A 95 -5.55 1.19 18.18
CA ILE A 95 -5.11 0.80 16.83
C ILE A 95 -4.27 1.88 16.12
N LEU A 96 -4.41 3.14 16.53
CA LEU A 96 -3.66 4.28 16.00
C LEU A 96 -2.33 4.52 16.72
N ALA A 97 -2.06 3.82 17.83
CA ALA A 97 -0.80 3.92 18.53
C ALA A 97 0.36 3.44 17.63
N GLY A 98 1.58 3.92 17.87
CA GLY A 98 2.73 3.48 17.09
C GLY A 98 4.03 3.66 17.85
N ALA A 99 5.02 2.84 17.51
CA ALA A 99 6.39 2.95 17.99
C ALA A 99 7.37 3.06 16.81
N ASP A 100 8.36 3.94 16.91
CA ASP A 100 9.47 4.00 15.95
C ASP A 100 10.53 2.97 16.31
N GLU A 101 10.34 1.74 15.82
CA GLU A 101 11.20 0.60 16.15
C GLU A 101 12.59 0.70 15.53
N PHE A 102 12.71 1.37 14.39
CA PHE A 102 13.92 1.39 13.57
C PHE A 102 14.65 2.74 13.64
N GLY A 103 14.04 3.77 14.25
CA GLY A 103 14.61 5.10 14.40
C GLY A 103 14.65 5.91 13.10
N ASP A 104 13.91 5.47 12.07
CA ASP A 104 13.84 6.11 10.75
C ASP A 104 12.56 6.93 10.55
N GLY A 105 11.63 6.86 11.50
CA GLY A 105 10.34 7.54 11.47
C GLY A 105 9.40 7.08 10.35
N ILE A 106 9.70 5.97 9.66
CA ILE A 106 8.87 5.42 8.58
C ILE A 106 7.73 4.62 9.20
N THR A 107 6.49 5.04 8.93
CA THR A 107 5.29 4.35 9.43
C THR A 107 4.56 3.59 8.32
N LEU A 108 4.87 3.85 7.07
CA LEU A 108 4.35 3.08 5.94
C LEU A 108 5.49 2.77 4.98
N GLN A 109 5.72 1.48 4.74
CA GLN A 109 6.65 0.99 3.73
C GLN A 109 6.10 -0.24 3.02
N ILE A 110 6.17 -0.25 1.69
CA ILE A 110 5.82 -1.40 0.87
C ILE A 110 7.00 -1.70 -0.05
N LEU A 111 7.71 -2.80 0.26
CA LEU A 111 8.73 -3.39 -0.62
C LEU A 111 8.05 -4.46 -1.49
N SER A 112 8.31 -4.41 -2.79
CA SER A 112 7.88 -5.43 -3.75
C SER A 112 9.07 -5.98 -4.50
N VAL A 113 9.17 -7.31 -4.54
CA VAL A 113 10.17 -8.04 -5.31
C VAL A 113 9.43 -8.83 -6.38
N PHE A 114 9.64 -8.44 -7.64
CA PHE A 114 9.06 -9.14 -8.79
C PHE A 114 9.45 -10.63 -8.78
N PRO A 115 8.51 -11.56 -9.10
CA PRO A 115 7.16 -11.30 -9.62
C PRO A 115 6.03 -11.19 -8.59
N GLY A 116 6.19 -11.68 -7.37
CA GLY A 116 5.04 -11.90 -6.48
C GLY A 116 5.34 -11.85 -4.99
N PHE A 117 6.45 -11.25 -4.56
CA PHE A 117 6.77 -11.06 -3.15
C PHE A 117 6.51 -9.61 -2.74
N VAL A 118 5.85 -9.42 -1.60
CA VAL A 118 5.65 -8.12 -0.96
C VAL A 118 6.00 -8.21 0.51
N LEU A 119 6.81 -7.28 1.00
CA LEU A 119 7.01 -7.03 2.43
C LEU A 119 6.38 -5.69 2.76
N GLN A 120 5.43 -5.70 3.69
CA GLN A 120 4.80 -4.49 4.20
C GLN A 120 5.29 -4.18 5.61
N GLN A 121 5.33 -2.89 5.90
CA GLN A 121 5.23 -2.32 7.23
C GLN A 121 4.16 -1.24 7.17
N ILE A 122 3.12 -1.37 7.99
CA ILE A 122 2.10 -0.35 8.19
C ILE A 122 1.96 -0.18 9.70
N GLN A 123 2.37 0.98 10.20
CA GLN A 123 2.70 1.18 11.61
C GLN A 123 3.67 0.08 12.07
N ASN A 124 3.37 -0.62 13.15
CA ASN A 124 4.17 -1.72 13.68
C ASN A 124 3.74 -3.08 13.09
N ALA A 125 2.71 -3.14 12.26
CA ALA A 125 2.28 -4.37 11.60
C ALA A 125 3.18 -4.73 10.40
N ILE A 126 3.97 -5.79 10.54
CA ILE A 126 4.85 -6.32 9.50
C ILE A 126 4.23 -7.58 8.90
N ALA A 127 4.10 -7.63 7.58
CA ALA A 127 3.61 -8.83 6.90
C ALA A 127 4.30 -9.08 5.56
N VAL A 128 4.40 -10.37 5.24
CA VAL A 128 4.74 -10.84 3.90
C VAL A 128 3.44 -11.18 3.16
N ARG A 129 3.32 -10.71 1.92
CA ARG A 129 2.27 -11.11 0.98
C ARG A 129 2.91 -11.85 -0.17
N GLN A 130 2.44 -13.06 -0.44
CA GLN A 130 2.80 -13.82 -1.63
C GLN A 130 1.63 -13.76 -2.61
N ILE A 131 1.91 -13.24 -3.81
CA ILE A 131 0.95 -13.07 -4.89
C ILE A 131 1.09 -14.26 -5.84
N LEU A 132 0.04 -15.07 -5.97
CA LEU A 132 0.04 -16.25 -6.81
C LEU A 132 -1.03 -16.14 -7.91
N PRO A 133 -0.66 -16.31 -9.19
CA PRO A 133 -1.63 -16.36 -10.27
C PRO A 133 -2.49 -17.62 -10.17
N HIS A 134 -3.82 -17.46 -10.12
CA HIS A 134 -4.78 -18.57 -10.24
C HIS A 134 -5.54 -18.43 -11.56
N GLY A 135 -4.82 -18.65 -12.66
CA GLY A 135 -5.30 -18.36 -14.01
C GLY A 135 -5.35 -16.86 -14.33
N VAL A 136 -6.11 -16.49 -15.36
CA VAL A 136 -6.14 -15.10 -15.86
C VAL A 136 -7.17 -14.20 -15.18
N ARG A 137 -8.07 -14.74 -14.35
CA ARG A 137 -9.17 -14.00 -13.71
C ARG A 137 -9.17 -14.06 -12.18
N GLN A 138 -8.24 -14.79 -11.57
CA GLN A 138 -8.15 -14.90 -10.13
C GLN A 138 -6.69 -14.83 -9.66
N THR A 139 -6.53 -14.34 -8.45
CA THR A 139 -5.25 -14.25 -7.75
C THR A 139 -5.45 -14.81 -6.35
N GLU A 140 -4.51 -15.63 -5.90
CA GLU A 140 -4.41 -16.04 -4.51
C GLU A 140 -3.37 -15.17 -3.81
N LEU A 141 -3.72 -14.61 -2.65
CA LEU A 141 -2.81 -13.88 -1.78
C LEU A 141 -2.61 -14.65 -0.48
N ASN A 142 -1.38 -15.08 -0.24
CA ASN A 142 -0.99 -15.69 1.03
C ASN A 142 -0.32 -14.64 1.92
N TRP A 143 -0.92 -14.41 3.07
CA TRP A 143 -0.45 -13.44 4.06
C TRP A 143 0.25 -14.16 5.20
N THR A 144 1.35 -13.58 5.67
CA THR A 144 2.07 -14.03 6.86
C THR A 144 2.46 -12.82 7.68
N TYR A 145 1.84 -12.66 8.86
CA TYR A 145 2.16 -11.63 9.81
C TYR A 145 3.35 -12.03 10.68
N LEU A 146 4.27 -11.10 10.84
CA LEU A 146 5.54 -11.26 11.55
C LEU A 146 5.50 -10.50 12.87
N GLY A 147 6.20 -11.06 13.85
CA GLY A 147 6.56 -10.43 15.12
C GLY A 147 7.94 -10.96 15.48
N PHE A 148 8.67 -10.22 16.29
CA PHE A 148 10.05 -10.54 16.63
C PHE A 148 10.14 -11.34 17.93
N GLU A 149 11.27 -12.00 18.16
CA GLU A 149 11.51 -12.79 19.37
C GLU A 149 11.68 -11.91 20.60
N ASP A 150 12.14 -10.68 20.41
CA ASP A 150 12.39 -9.64 21.40
C ASP A 150 11.24 -8.61 21.51
N ASP A 151 10.11 -8.83 20.83
CA ASP A 151 8.91 -8.01 21.04
C ASP A 151 8.51 -8.03 22.52
N THR A 152 8.35 -6.85 23.13
CA THR A 152 7.70 -6.76 24.45
C THR A 152 6.24 -7.23 24.35
N PRO A 153 5.60 -7.63 25.47
CA PRO A 153 4.19 -7.99 25.45
C PRO A 153 3.29 -6.90 24.82
N GLU A 154 3.58 -5.64 25.10
CA GLU A 154 2.85 -4.47 24.61
C GLU A 154 3.05 -4.27 23.09
N LEU A 155 4.29 -4.39 22.60
CA LEU A 155 4.57 -4.27 21.16
C LEU A 155 3.93 -5.42 20.39
N ARG A 156 4.00 -6.64 20.93
CA ARG A 156 3.34 -7.81 20.34
C ARG A 156 1.83 -7.63 20.23
N GLU A 157 1.19 -7.13 21.29
CA GLU A 157 -0.24 -6.83 21.30
C GLU A 157 -0.59 -5.75 20.28
N MET A 158 0.21 -4.68 20.19
CA MET A 158 0.05 -3.62 19.19
C MET A 158 0.12 -4.17 17.76
N ARG A 159 1.09 -5.03 17.44
CA ARG A 159 1.18 -5.67 16.11
C ARG A 159 -0.05 -6.53 15.80
N LEU A 160 -0.54 -7.29 16.78
CA LEU A 160 -1.72 -8.12 16.62
C LEU A 160 -2.96 -7.25 16.34
N LEU A 161 -3.14 -6.18 17.10
CA LEU A 161 -4.23 -5.23 16.87
C LEU A 161 -4.14 -4.58 15.48
N GLN A 162 -2.95 -4.09 15.11
CA GLN A 162 -2.70 -3.45 13.83
C GLN A 162 -2.72 -4.41 12.64
N SER A 163 -2.67 -5.72 12.85
CA SER A 163 -2.90 -6.69 11.77
C SER A 163 -4.31 -6.58 11.17
N ASN A 164 -5.24 -5.91 11.86
CA ASN A 164 -6.57 -5.56 11.34
C ASN A 164 -6.56 -4.34 10.39
N LEU A 165 -5.42 -3.67 10.18
CA LEU A 165 -5.29 -2.64 9.15
C LEU A 165 -5.27 -3.27 7.76
N VAL A 166 -4.59 -4.41 7.57
CA VAL A 166 -4.47 -5.06 6.26
C VAL A 166 -4.72 -6.58 6.29
N GLY A 167 -5.51 -7.07 5.35
CA GLY A 167 -5.97 -8.44 5.21
C GLY A 167 -7.36 -8.52 4.56
N PRO A 168 -7.96 -9.73 4.45
CA PRO A 168 -9.24 -9.95 3.78
C PRO A 168 -10.41 -9.13 4.31
N ALA A 169 -10.44 -8.86 5.62
CA ALA A 169 -11.53 -8.16 6.31
C ALA A 169 -11.06 -6.89 7.02
N ALA A 170 -9.94 -6.33 6.56
CA ALA A 170 -9.21 -5.29 7.27
C ALA A 170 -9.64 -3.88 6.87
N TYR A 171 -9.41 -2.89 7.74
CA TYR A 171 -9.89 -1.52 7.57
C TYR A 171 -9.39 -0.80 6.32
N VAL A 172 -8.22 -1.20 5.79
CA VAL A 172 -7.58 -0.56 4.64
C VAL A 172 -7.77 -1.42 3.39
N SER A 173 -7.29 -2.66 3.41
CA SER A 173 -7.19 -3.47 2.19
C SER A 173 -8.46 -4.19 1.77
N MET A 174 -9.57 -4.08 2.52
CA MET A 174 -10.85 -4.60 2.07
C MET A 174 -11.26 -3.96 0.73
N GLU A 175 -10.97 -2.67 0.56
CA GLU A 175 -11.25 -1.94 -0.68
C GLU A 175 -10.39 -2.45 -1.84
N ASP A 176 -9.10 -2.69 -1.62
CA ASP A 176 -8.19 -3.27 -2.63
C ASP A 176 -8.72 -4.61 -3.14
N GLY A 177 -9.22 -5.45 -2.23
CA GLY A 177 -9.77 -6.76 -2.57
C GLY A 177 -11.01 -6.70 -3.47
N CYS A 178 -11.72 -5.57 -3.47
CA CYS A 178 -12.92 -5.35 -4.27
C CYS A 178 -12.62 -4.65 -5.61
N VAL A 179 -11.80 -3.59 -5.57
CA VAL A 179 -11.50 -2.73 -6.72
C VAL A 179 -10.87 -3.51 -7.87
N GLY A 180 -9.96 -4.45 -7.57
CA GLY A 180 -9.37 -5.31 -8.60
C GLY A 180 -10.42 -6.03 -9.45
N GLY A 181 -11.48 -6.53 -8.82
CA GLY A 181 -12.61 -7.17 -9.51
C GLY A 181 -13.42 -6.21 -10.38
N PHE A 182 -13.52 -4.94 -9.99
CA PHE A 182 -14.21 -3.91 -10.78
C PHE A 182 -13.41 -3.60 -12.04
N VAL A 183 -12.09 -3.38 -11.89
CA VAL A 183 -11.17 -3.14 -12.99
C VAL A 183 -11.16 -4.34 -13.96
N GLN A 184 -11.08 -5.56 -13.44
CA GLN A 184 -11.13 -6.79 -14.25
C GLN A 184 -12.39 -6.87 -15.12
N ARG A 185 -13.56 -6.52 -14.58
CA ARG A 185 -14.81 -6.49 -15.36
C ARG A 185 -14.82 -5.37 -16.39
N GLY A 186 -14.29 -4.20 -16.04
CA GLY A 186 -14.15 -3.07 -16.97
C GLY A 186 -13.27 -3.41 -18.18
N ILE A 187 -12.12 -4.05 -17.95
CA ILE A 187 -11.20 -4.50 -19.01
C ILE A 187 -11.90 -5.46 -19.98
N ASN A 188 -12.71 -6.39 -19.47
CA ASN A 188 -13.45 -7.32 -20.33
C ASN A 188 -14.45 -6.63 -21.28
N GLY A 189 -14.96 -5.46 -20.91
CA GLY A 189 -15.86 -4.64 -21.74
C GLY A 189 -15.13 -3.70 -22.71
N ALA A 190 -13.79 -3.62 -22.65
CA ALA A 190 -12.97 -2.67 -23.38
C ALA A 190 -11.78 -3.36 -24.07
N SER A 191 -12.01 -4.55 -24.67
CA SER A 191 -10.96 -5.40 -25.23
C SER A 191 -10.11 -4.76 -26.33
N ASP A 192 -10.65 -3.77 -27.04
CA ASP A 192 -9.96 -3.05 -28.11
C ASP A 192 -9.35 -1.73 -27.64
N ALA A 193 -9.51 -1.39 -26.35
CA ALA A 193 -8.95 -0.19 -25.75
C ALA A 193 -7.54 -0.41 -25.21
N ARG A 194 -6.91 0.67 -24.76
CA ARG A 194 -5.57 0.67 -24.16
C ARG A 194 -5.58 1.44 -22.85
N SER A 195 -4.82 0.96 -21.88
CA SER A 195 -4.50 1.73 -20.67
C SER A 195 -3.28 2.62 -20.91
N MET A 196 -3.22 3.75 -20.23
CA MET A 196 -2.13 4.73 -20.29
C MET A 196 -1.59 4.95 -18.88
N VAL A 197 -0.27 4.95 -18.74
CA VAL A 197 0.43 4.98 -17.45
C VAL A 197 1.52 6.06 -17.51
N GLU A 198 1.11 7.33 -17.47
CA GLU A 198 1.95 8.50 -17.77
C GLU A 198 2.08 9.51 -16.62
N MET A 199 1.50 9.21 -15.46
CA MET A 199 1.66 10.05 -14.28
C MET A 199 3.13 10.07 -13.86
N GLY A 200 3.68 11.27 -13.72
CA GLY A 200 5.11 11.48 -13.46
C GLY A 200 6.02 11.26 -14.69
N GLY A 201 5.47 11.21 -15.91
CA GLY A 201 6.20 11.11 -17.18
C GLY A 201 6.38 9.66 -17.67
N GLU A 202 7.34 9.43 -18.56
CA GLU A 202 7.55 8.12 -19.23
C GLU A 202 8.62 7.23 -18.54
N GLY A 203 9.36 7.81 -17.59
CA GLY A 203 10.51 7.19 -16.94
C GLY A 203 10.13 6.12 -15.90
N THR A 204 11.09 5.25 -15.57
CA THR A 204 10.96 4.21 -14.53
C THR A 204 11.95 4.43 -13.40
N THR A 205 12.28 5.70 -13.13
CA THR A 205 13.25 6.09 -12.11
C THR A 205 12.59 6.33 -10.77
N SER A 206 13.36 6.18 -9.70
CA SER A 206 12.98 6.62 -8.36
C SER A 206 12.49 8.07 -8.37
N SER A 207 11.58 8.38 -7.44
CA SER A 207 10.93 9.68 -7.33
C SER A 207 10.76 10.04 -5.87
N VAL A 208 11.04 11.30 -5.54
CA VAL A 208 10.75 11.88 -4.21
C VAL A 208 9.27 12.22 -4.03
N SER A 209 8.47 12.10 -5.10
CA SER A 209 7.01 12.17 -5.05
C SER A 209 6.41 10.77 -5.09
N ARG A 210 5.36 10.55 -4.29
CA ARG A 210 4.50 9.35 -4.36
C ARG A 210 3.38 9.46 -5.39
N VAL A 211 3.21 10.63 -6.02
CA VAL A 211 2.26 10.86 -7.12
C VAL A 211 3.00 10.63 -8.43
N THR A 212 3.14 9.36 -8.81
CA THR A 212 3.85 8.91 -10.01
C THR A 212 3.51 7.45 -10.28
N GLU A 213 3.60 7.02 -11.53
CA GLU A 213 3.43 5.63 -11.95
C GLU A 213 4.76 4.99 -12.42
N ALA A 214 5.91 5.57 -12.05
CA ALA A 214 7.23 5.07 -12.49
C ALA A 214 7.50 3.61 -12.09
N SER A 215 7.05 3.21 -10.91
CA SER A 215 7.09 1.83 -10.40
C SER A 215 6.18 0.88 -11.20
N ILE A 216 4.99 1.34 -11.60
CA ILE A 216 4.02 0.59 -12.42
C ILE A 216 4.59 0.39 -13.83
N ARG A 217 5.13 1.43 -14.45
CA ARG A 217 5.84 1.32 -15.73
C ARG A 217 7.04 0.36 -15.62
N GLY A 218 7.79 0.42 -14.51
CA GLY A 218 8.91 -0.48 -14.24
C GLY A 218 8.48 -1.95 -14.24
N PHE A 219 7.37 -2.25 -13.55
CA PHE A 219 6.77 -3.58 -13.57
C PHE A 219 6.42 -4.05 -14.98
N TRP A 220 5.73 -3.22 -15.77
CA TRP A 220 5.34 -3.60 -17.12
C TRP A 220 6.52 -3.80 -18.06
N LYS A 221 7.61 -3.02 -17.90
CA LYS A 221 8.89 -3.31 -18.57
C LYS A 221 9.39 -4.69 -18.14
N ALA A 222 9.70 -4.89 -16.86
CA ALA A 222 10.21 -6.18 -16.36
C ALA A 222 9.36 -7.39 -16.79
N TYR A 223 8.03 -7.28 -16.74
CA TYR A 223 7.10 -8.30 -17.20
C TYR A 223 7.24 -8.58 -18.70
N ARG A 224 7.24 -7.55 -19.56
CA ARG A 224 7.44 -7.72 -21.01
C ARG A 224 8.78 -8.39 -21.31
N ASN A 225 9.84 -8.05 -20.57
CA ASN A 225 11.16 -8.66 -20.70
C ASN A 225 11.08 -10.16 -20.42
N ALA A 226 10.52 -10.53 -19.27
CA ALA A 226 10.42 -11.91 -18.82
C ALA A 226 9.58 -12.77 -19.77
N MET A 227 8.57 -12.17 -20.42
CA MET A 227 7.71 -12.85 -21.39
C MET A 227 8.27 -12.88 -22.82
N GLY A 228 9.41 -12.23 -23.09
CA GLY A 228 9.97 -12.13 -24.44
C GLY A 228 9.18 -11.22 -25.39
N TYR A 229 8.38 -10.29 -24.87
CA TYR A 229 7.58 -9.33 -25.64
C TYR A 229 8.32 -8.02 -25.96
N TRP A 230 9.65 -8.03 -25.93
CA TRP A 230 10.42 -6.89 -26.40
C TRP A 230 10.32 -6.74 -27.92
N ARG A 231 9.86 -5.57 -28.32
CA ARG A 231 10.10 -4.94 -29.62
C ARG A 231 10.61 -3.56 -29.32
#